data_AF-A0A2S9FIX6-F1
#
_entry.id   AF-A0A2S9FIX6-F1
#
_cell.length_a   1.000
_cell.length_b   1.000
_cell.length_c   1.000
_cell.angle_alpha   90.00
_cell.angle_beta   90.00
_cell.angle_gamma   90.00
#
_symmetry.space_group_name_H-M   'P 1'
#
loop_
_entity.id
_entity.type
_entity.pdbx_description
1 polymer ?
#
loop_
_entity_poly.entity_id
_entity_poly.type
_entity_poly.pdbx_seq_one_letter_code
_entity_poly.pdbx_strand_id
1 'polypeptide(L)'
;AGQWRWPLGEIDRPFDMRRDPLVFDATSAAGNMVVHGGPKSGKSTALQTFVLSAAALHAPGDVSFYCLDYGGGQLRALDGLTHVGSVASPLEPERIRRTFGELEQLLRARQRHGATRNGDYRDGYGEVFLLIDNLYAFSRDNTDTFNTRNPLLAKVTELVNAGLSYGIHVVITTPNWLEVPLAMRDGLGLRLELRLHDAHD
;
A
#
# COMPACT_ATOMS: atom_id res chain seq x y z
N ALA A 1 -2.64 11.81 19.42
CA ALA A 1 -2.32 11.28 18.07
C ALA A 1 -2.92 12.24 17.05
N GLY A 2 -2.16 12.67 16.04
CA GLY A 2 -2.73 13.39 14.91
C GLY A 2 -3.55 12.40 14.08
N GLN A 3 -4.75 12.78 13.62
CA GLN A 3 -5.65 11.92 12.85
C GLN A 3 -4.87 11.24 11.72
N TRP A 4 -4.74 9.92 11.82
CA TRP A 4 -4.18 9.01 10.80
C TRP A 4 -2.71 9.23 10.44
N ARG A 5 -1.87 9.37 11.49
CA ARG A 5 -0.41 9.46 11.35
C ARG A 5 0.26 8.44 12.25
N TRP A 6 1.29 7.76 11.74
CA TRP A 6 2.05 6.76 12.52
C TRP A 6 3.52 6.71 12.12
N PRO A 7 4.42 6.37 13.06
CA PRO A 7 5.85 6.28 12.79
C PRO A 7 6.19 5.00 12.00
N LEU A 8 7.15 5.09 11.09
CA LEU A 8 7.71 3.97 10.32
C LEU A 8 9.18 3.67 10.70
N GLY A 9 9.84 4.59 11.38
CA GLY A 9 11.25 4.48 11.77
C GLY A 9 11.82 5.80 12.30
N GLU A 10 13.14 5.94 12.21
CA GLU A 10 13.88 7.14 12.63
C GLU A 10 14.65 7.73 11.44
N ILE A 11 14.69 9.06 11.35
CA ILE A 11 15.52 9.84 10.44
C ILE A 11 16.67 10.41 11.25
N ASP A 12 17.90 10.03 10.90
CA ASP A 12 19.10 10.63 11.48
C ASP A 12 19.39 11.98 10.82
N ARG A 13 19.50 13.04 11.64
CA ARG A 13 19.86 14.39 11.18
C ARG A 13 21.23 14.76 11.75
N PRO A 14 22.33 14.40 11.06
CA PRO A 14 23.67 14.50 11.63
C PRO A 14 24.07 15.95 11.94
N PHE A 15 23.68 16.91 11.10
CA PHE A 15 23.98 18.34 11.32
C PHE A 15 23.24 18.94 12.52
N ASP A 16 22.04 18.42 12.82
CA ASP A 16 21.22 18.84 13.96
C ASP A 16 21.53 18.02 15.23
N MET A 17 22.42 17.01 15.13
CA MET A 17 22.76 16.06 16.19
C MET A 17 21.54 15.42 16.87
N ARG A 18 20.49 15.11 16.09
CA ARG A 18 19.25 14.53 16.61
C ARG A 18 18.64 13.51 15.67
N ARG A 19 17.69 12.74 16.21
CA ARG A 19 16.88 11.79 15.46
C ARG A 19 15.41 12.20 15.51
N ASP A 20 14.80 12.29 14.35
CA ASP A 20 13.39 12.62 14.18
C ASP A 20 12.61 11.35 13.79
N PRO A 21 11.35 11.18 14.20
CA PRO A 21 10.55 10.06 13.71
C PRO A 21 10.26 10.21 12.22
N LEU A 22 10.45 9.13 11.45
CA LEU A 22 9.90 9.01 10.09
C LEU A 22 8.41 8.74 10.23
N VAL A 23 7.55 9.71 9.94
CA VAL A 23 6.10 9.60 10.13
C VAL A 23 5.39 9.50 8.79
N PHE A 24 4.57 8.47 8.62
CA PHE A 24 3.58 8.40 7.55
C PHE A 24 2.37 9.25 7.91
N ASP A 25 1.84 9.98 6.91
CA ASP A 25 0.68 10.84 7.06
C ASP A 25 -0.39 10.47 6.05
N ALA A 26 -1.41 9.74 6.51
CA ALA A 26 -2.54 9.32 5.71
C ALA A 26 -3.53 10.46 5.42
N THR A 27 -3.28 11.70 5.83
CA THR A 27 -4.06 12.90 5.43
C THR A 27 -3.36 13.74 4.36
N SER A 28 -2.07 13.48 4.10
CA SER A 28 -1.25 14.20 3.12
C SER A 28 -1.64 13.90 1.67
N ALA A 29 -1.41 14.83 0.75
CA ALA A 29 -1.52 14.57 -0.69
C ALA A 29 -0.62 13.40 -1.15
N ALA A 30 0.43 13.07 -0.39
CA ALA A 30 1.31 11.91 -0.59
C ALA A 30 0.83 10.64 0.17
N GLY A 31 -0.49 10.44 0.32
CA GLY A 31 -1.06 9.33 1.08
C GLY A 31 -0.90 7.95 0.42
N ASN A 32 -0.39 7.88 -0.80
CA ASN A 32 0.08 6.64 -1.41
C ASN A 32 1.60 6.55 -1.29
N MET A 33 2.12 5.34 -1.13
CA MET A 33 3.54 5.12 -0.88
C MET A 33 4.12 4.04 -1.78
N VAL A 34 5.35 4.27 -2.24
CA VAL A 34 6.20 3.24 -2.85
C VAL A 34 7.41 2.99 -1.96
N VAL A 35 7.72 1.73 -1.74
CA VAL A 35 8.96 1.29 -1.11
C VAL A 35 9.79 0.57 -2.16
N HIS A 36 10.97 1.09 -2.50
CA HIS A 36 11.87 0.42 -3.44
C HIS A 36 13.23 0.09 -2.83
N GLY A 37 13.93 -0.87 -3.40
CA GLY A 37 15.20 -1.34 -2.87
C GLY A 37 15.58 -2.71 -3.40
N GLY A 38 16.85 -3.05 -3.32
CA GLY A 38 17.39 -4.31 -3.83
C GLY A 38 16.83 -5.56 -3.13
N PRO A 39 17.19 -6.76 -3.59
CA PRO A 39 16.87 -8.01 -2.90
C PRO A 39 17.32 -7.97 -1.44
N LYS A 40 16.48 -8.46 -0.52
CA LYS A 40 16.74 -8.50 0.93
C LYS A 40 17.02 -7.13 1.60
N SER A 41 16.62 -6.01 0.98
CA SER A 41 16.78 -4.66 1.55
C SER A 41 15.81 -4.32 2.70
N GLY A 42 14.84 -5.19 2.99
CA GLY A 42 13.84 -4.96 4.04
C GLY A 42 12.46 -4.47 3.57
N LYS A 43 12.15 -4.54 2.26
CA LYS A 43 10.85 -4.09 1.70
C LYS A 43 9.62 -4.69 2.41
N SER A 44 9.56 -6.02 2.53
CA SER A 44 8.46 -6.71 3.20
C SER A 44 8.38 -6.37 4.70
N THR A 45 9.53 -6.21 5.34
CA THR A 45 9.61 -5.74 6.74
C THR A 45 9.08 -4.32 6.88
N ALA A 46 9.38 -3.42 5.94
CA ALA A 46 8.82 -2.07 5.95
C ALA A 46 7.30 -2.07 5.83
N LEU A 47 6.71 -2.95 5.01
CA LEU A 47 5.26 -3.14 4.96
C LEU A 47 4.67 -3.70 6.27
N GLN A 48 5.33 -4.69 6.89
CA GLN A 48 4.90 -5.20 8.20
C GLN A 48 4.94 -4.09 9.25
N THR A 49 6.03 -3.31 9.30
CA THR A 49 6.15 -2.14 10.20
C THR A 49 5.04 -1.13 9.94
N PHE A 50 4.72 -0.86 8.67
CA PHE A 50 3.64 0.04 8.28
C PHE A 50 2.29 -0.40 8.87
N VAL A 51 1.93 -1.68 8.71
CA VAL A 51 0.67 -2.22 9.23
C VAL A 51 0.67 -2.26 10.76
N LEU A 52 1.72 -2.81 11.38
CA LEU A 52 1.79 -2.98 12.83
C LEU A 52 1.81 -1.65 13.58
N SER A 53 2.53 -0.65 13.05
CA SER A 53 2.58 0.68 13.65
C SER A 53 1.24 1.40 13.57
N ALA A 54 0.54 1.28 12.43
CA ALA A 54 -0.81 1.80 12.28
C ALA A 54 -1.79 1.11 13.24
N ALA A 55 -1.78 -0.22 13.28
CA ALA A 55 -2.64 -1.03 14.14
C ALA A 55 -2.42 -0.79 15.64
N ALA A 56 -1.20 -0.42 16.04
CA ALA A 56 -0.88 -0.07 17.42
C ALA A 56 -1.45 1.29 17.86
N LEU A 57 -1.79 2.17 16.91
CA LEU A 57 -2.19 3.56 17.17
C LEU A 57 -3.64 3.88 16.79
N HIS A 58 -4.31 2.99 16.07
CA HIS A 58 -5.65 3.22 15.50
C HIS A 58 -6.54 2.00 15.73
N ALA A 59 -7.85 2.20 15.88
CA ALA A 59 -8.78 1.10 16.02
C ALA A 59 -9.00 0.40 14.65
N PRO A 60 -9.47 -0.87 14.63
CA PRO A 60 -9.81 -1.57 13.38
C PRO A 60 -10.86 -0.88 12.51
N GLY A 61 -11.70 -0.01 13.08
CA GLY A 61 -12.65 0.81 12.32
C GLY A 61 -12.07 2.11 11.76
N ASP A 62 -10.86 2.49 12.18
CA ASP A 62 -10.17 3.70 11.70
C ASP A 62 -9.28 3.40 10.49
N VAL A 63 -8.66 2.21 10.46
CA VAL A 63 -7.76 1.78 9.39
C VAL A 63 -7.94 0.29 9.07
N SER A 64 -8.04 -0.02 7.77
CA SER A 64 -8.19 -1.39 7.27
C SER A 64 -7.13 -1.74 6.23
N PHE A 65 -6.61 -2.97 6.24
CA PHE A 65 -5.55 -3.42 5.35
C PHE A 65 -5.94 -4.62 4.51
N TYR A 66 -5.62 -4.55 3.22
CA TYR A 66 -5.70 -5.65 2.26
C TYR A 66 -4.32 -5.88 1.65
N CYS A 67 -3.77 -7.07 1.83
CA CYS A 67 -2.38 -7.36 1.46
C CYS A 67 -2.32 -8.37 0.31
N LEU A 68 -1.50 -8.06 -0.71
CA LEU A 68 -1.10 -8.98 -1.77
C LEU A 68 0.39 -9.30 -1.59
N ASP A 69 0.70 -10.57 -1.30
CA ASP A 69 2.05 -11.02 -0.95
C ASP A 69 2.74 -11.70 -2.13
N TYR A 70 3.43 -10.92 -2.97
CA TYR A 70 4.31 -11.42 -4.04
C TYR A 70 5.80 -11.31 -3.67
N GLY A 71 6.11 -10.97 -2.41
CA GLY A 71 7.48 -10.71 -1.94
C GLY A 71 8.15 -11.88 -1.21
N GLY A 72 7.44 -12.99 -0.99
CA GLY A 72 8.01 -14.22 -0.41
C GLY A 72 7.29 -14.73 0.83
N GLY A 73 6.03 -14.34 1.07
CA GLY A 73 5.19 -14.94 2.10
C GLY A 73 5.27 -14.26 3.47
N GLN A 74 5.99 -13.14 3.59
CA GLN A 74 6.21 -12.46 4.87
C GLN A 74 4.95 -11.77 5.39
N LEU A 75 4.06 -11.29 4.52
CA LEU A 75 2.83 -10.61 4.95
C LEU A 75 1.80 -11.56 5.54
N ARG A 76 1.93 -12.88 5.33
CA ARG A 76 1.05 -13.89 5.94
C ARG A 76 1.03 -13.85 7.47
N ALA A 77 2.11 -13.36 8.10
CA ALA A 77 2.14 -13.15 9.54
C ALA A 77 1.09 -12.13 10.04
N LEU A 78 0.52 -11.31 9.15
CA LEU A 78 -0.47 -10.28 9.47
C LEU A 78 -1.93 -10.79 9.41
N ASP A 79 -2.19 -11.99 8.88
CA ASP A 79 -3.55 -12.51 8.62
C ASP A 79 -4.41 -12.67 9.89
N GLY A 80 -3.80 -12.68 11.08
CA GLY A 80 -4.51 -12.74 12.37
C GLY A 80 -4.87 -11.38 12.97
N LEU A 81 -4.47 -10.26 12.36
CA LEU A 81 -4.76 -8.93 12.89
C LEU A 81 -6.17 -8.49 12.53
N THR A 82 -6.92 -7.94 13.49
CA THR A 82 -8.30 -7.47 13.28
C THR A 82 -8.40 -6.35 12.24
N HIS A 83 -7.34 -5.57 12.04
CA HIS A 83 -7.26 -4.53 11.01
C HIS A 83 -7.07 -5.10 9.59
N VAL A 84 -6.69 -6.37 9.44
CA VAL A 84 -6.36 -6.99 8.16
C VAL A 84 -7.55 -7.81 7.67
N GLY A 85 -8.16 -7.37 6.56
CA GLY A 85 -9.31 -8.05 5.98
C GLY A 85 -8.92 -9.27 5.12
N SER A 86 -7.73 -9.24 4.50
CA SER A 86 -7.24 -10.32 3.65
C SER A 86 -5.74 -10.21 3.43
N VAL A 87 -5.03 -11.34 3.53
CA VAL A 87 -3.70 -11.52 2.95
C VAL A 87 -3.80 -12.57 1.85
N ALA A 88 -3.48 -12.19 0.62
CA ALA A 88 -3.58 -13.08 -0.55
C ALA A 88 -2.21 -13.31 -1.18
N SER A 89 -1.92 -14.58 -1.49
CA SER A 89 -0.75 -14.97 -2.26
C SER A 89 -1.10 -15.27 -3.73
N PRO A 90 -0.12 -15.38 -4.64
CA PRO A 90 -0.36 -15.68 -6.06
C PRO A 90 -1.06 -17.03 -6.28
N LEU A 91 -0.96 -17.93 -5.29
CA LEU A 91 -1.62 -19.24 -5.30
C LEU A 91 -3.13 -19.16 -5.01
N GLU A 92 -3.66 -17.99 -4.65
CA GLU A 92 -5.05 -17.76 -4.26
C GLU A 92 -5.74 -16.73 -5.17
N PRO A 93 -5.83 -16.99 -6.49
CA PRO A 93 -6.34 -16.00 -7.46
C PRO A 93 -7.77 -15.55 -7.16
N GLU A 94 -8.62 -16.42 -6.61
CA GLU A 94 -9.99 -16.07 -6.21
C GLU A 94 -10.02 -15.09 -5.03
N ARG A 95 -9.09 -15.22 -4.08
CA ARG A 95 -8.96 -14.27 -2.96
C ARG A 95 -8.49 -12.90 -3.44
N ILE A 96 -7.54 -12.88 -4.38
CA ILE A 96 -7.08 -11.64 -5.03
C ILE A 96 -8.25 -10.97 -5.76
N ARG A 97 -9.00 -11.71 -6.60
CA ARG A 97 -10.17 -11.20 -7.33
C ARG A 97 -11.24 -10.65 -6.40
N ARG A 98 -11.54 -11.35 -5.30
CA ARG A 98 -12.48 -10.90 -4.28
C ARG A 98 -12.03 -9.59 -3.63
N THR A 99 -10.75 -9.50 -3.24
CA THR A 99 -10.16 -8.29 -2.65
C THR A 99 -10.36 -7.08 -3.55
N PHE A 100 -10.05 -7.19 -4.85
CA PHE A 100 -10.30 -6.09 -5.80
C PHE A 100 -11.78 -5.81 -6.02
N GLY A 101 -12.65 -6.82 -5.99
CA GLY A 101 -14.09 -6.65 -6.07
C GLY A 101 -14.65 -5.83 -4.90
N GLU A 102 -14.20 -6.13 -3.68
CA GLU A 102 -14.56 -5.38 -2.46
C GLU A 102 -14.10 -3.93 -2.53
N LEU A 103 -12.83 -3.68 -2.88
CA LEU A 103 -12.29 -2.33 -3.01
C LEU A 103 -12.99 -1.50 -4.10
N GLU A 104 -13.34 -2.12 -5.23
CA GLU A 104 -14.09 -1.45 -6.30
C GLU A 104 -15.51 -1.09 -5.85
N GLN A 105 -16.19 -2.02 -5.18
CA GLN A 105 -17.53 -1.75 -4.62
C GLN A 105 -17.50 -0.63 -3.58
N LEU A 106 -16.48 -0.62 -2.72
CA LEU A 106 -16.25 0.42 -1.73
C LEU A 106 -16.02 1.79 -2.39
N LEU A 107 -15.10 1.87 -3.37
CA LEU A 107 -14.83 3.10 -4.12
C LEU A 107 -16.12 3.66 -4.74
N ARG A 108 -16.87 2.80 -5.44
CA ARG A 108 -18.14 3.19 -6.07
C ARG A 108 -19.20 3.61 -5.04
N ALA A 109 -19.24 3.00 -3.87
CA ALA A 109 -20.16 3.37 -2.81
C ALA A 109 -19.81 4.75 -2.25
N ARG A 110 -18.53 4.99 -1.92
CA ARG A 110 -18.05 6.29 -1.43
C ARG A 110 -18.29 7.41 -2.46
N GLN A 111 -18.04 7.15 -3.75
CA GLN A 111 -18.37 8.06 -4.85
C GLN A 111 -19.86 8.41 -4.91
N ARG A 112 -20.75 7.41 -4.84
CA ARG A 112 -22.21 7.62 -4.90
C ARG A 112 -22.73 8.43 -3.71
N HIS A 113 -22.14 8.25 -2.54
CA HIS A 113 -22.51 8.98 -1.34
C HIS A 113 -21.84 10.36 -1.22
N GLY A 114 -20.98 10.73 -2.18
CA GLY A 114 -20.21 11.97 -2.12
C GLY A 114 -19.26 12.02 -0.93
N ALA A 115 -18.88 10.86 -0.39
CA ALA A 115 -17.91 10.78 0.70
C ALA A 115 -16.56 11.26 0.17
N THR A 116 -15.89 12.12 0.92
CA THR A 116 -14.53 12.57 0.62
C THR A 116 -13.60 12.15 1.72
N ARG A 117 -12.30 12.14 1.43
CA ARG A 117 -11.24 11.99 2.44
C ARG A 117 -11.49 12.87 3.67
N ASN A 118 -11.13 12.36 4.85
CA ASN A 118 -11.42 12.99 6.14
C ASN A 118 -12.91 13.11 6.49
N GLY A 119 -13.80 12.45 5.73
CA GLY A 119 -15.24 12.40 5.98
C GLY A 119 -15.63 11.28 6.96
N ASP A 120 -16.84 11.37 7.50
CA ASP A 120 -17.44 10.32 8.32
C ASP A 120 -17.86 9.14 7.43
N TYR A 121 -16.94 8.20 7.23
CA TYR A 121 -17.21 6.96 6.50
C TYR A 121 -18.23 6.12 7.26
N ARG A 122 -19.48 6.09 6.77
CA ARG A 122 -20.56 5.27 7.36
C ARG A 122 -20.45 3.77 7.04
N ASP A 123 -19.32 3.35 6.48
CA ASP A 123 -19.07 1.97 6.04
C ASP A 123 -18.29 1.14 7.08
N GLY A 124 -17.72 1.79 8.11
CA GLY A 124 -17.00 1.12 9.20
C GLY A 124 -15.57 0.67 8.85
N TYR A 125 -15.04 1.05 7.69
CA TYR A 125 -13.69 0.66 7.25
C TYR A 125 -12.62 1.73 7.53
N GLY A 126 -13.02 2.98 7.75
CA GLY A 126 -12.09 4.09 7.91
C GLY A 126 -11.22 4.31 6.68
N GLU A 127 -9.94 4.59 6.88
CA GLU A 127 -8.95 4.66 5.80
C GLU A 127 -8.51 3.24 5.37
N VAL A 128 -8.65 2.93 4.09
CA VAL A 128 -8.38 1.59 3.56
C VAL A 128 -7.06 1.56 2.80
N PHE A 129 -6.21 0.58 3.08
CA PHE A 129 -4.89 0.45 2.48
C PHE A 129 -4.78 -0.87 1.70
N LEU A 130 -4.55 -0.77 0.39
CA LEU A 130 -4.11 -1.87 -0.45
C LEU A 130 -2.58 -1.93 -0.43
N LEU A 131 -2.04 -2.98 0.17
CA LEU A 131 -0.61 -3.28 0.21
C LEU A 131 -0.27 -4.31 -0.86
N ILE A 132 0.70 -4.01 -1.72
CA ILE A 132 1.21 -4.94 -2.72
C ILE A 132 2.71 -5.11 -2.49
N ASP A 133 3.11 -6.24 -1.92
CA ASP A 133 4.52 -6.60 -1.83
C ASP A 133 4.96 -7.16 -3.18
N ASN A 134 5.87 -6.46 -3.86
CA ASN A 134 6.44 -6.77 -5.18
C ASN A 134 5.45 -6.57 -6.34
N LEU A 135 5.16 -5.31 -6.65
CA LEU A 135 4.33 -4.90 -7.79
C LEU A 135 4.84 -5.49 -9.12
N TYR A 136 6.15 -5.63 -9.29
CA TYR A 136 6.73 -6.22 -10.49
C TYR A 136 6.25 -7.67 -10.69
N ALA A 137 6.37 -8.50 -9.66
CA ALA A 137 5.88 -9.88 -9.72
C ALA A 137 4.37 -9.94 -9.91
N PHE A 138 3.61 -9.11 -9.20
CA PHE A 138 2.15 -8.99 -9.40
C PHE A 138 1.81 -8.65 -10.86
N SER A 139 2.54 -7.72 -11.48
CA SER A 139 2.26 -7.26 -12.84
C SER A 139 2.48 -8.33 -13.92
N ARG A 140 3.26 -9.38 -13.62
CA ARG A 140 3.59 -10.49 -14.52
C ARG A 140 2.85 -11.79 -14.18
N ASP A 141 1.98 -11.75 -13.17
CA ASP A 141 1.15 -12.88 -12.79
C ASP A 141 -0.16 -12.91 -13.59
N ASN A 142 -0.78 -14.09 -13.68
CA ASN A 142 -2.05 -14.30 -14.37
C ASN A 142 -2.07 -13.70 -15.80
N THR A 143 -0.95 -13.87 -16.52
CA THR A 143 -0.74 -13.43 -17.91
C THR A 143 -1.01 -14.55 -18.90
N ASP A 144 -1.37 -14.20 -20.14
CA ASP A 144 -1.55 -15.13 -21.25
C ASP A 144 -0.79 -14.64 -22.51
N THR A 145 -0.88 -15.38 -23.63
CA THR A 145 -0.18 -15.04 -24.89
C THR A 145 -0.54 -13.66 -25.44
N PHE A 146 -1.77 -13.19 -25.19
CA PHE A 146 -2.29 -11.91 -25.67
C PHE A 146 -2.16 -10.81 -24.60
N ASN A 147 -2.16 -11.18 -23.32
CA ASN A 147 -2.06 -10.29 -22.17
C ASN A 147 -0.75 -10.50 -21.42
N THR A 148 0.26 -9.70 -21.76
CA THR A 148 1.60 -9.75 -21.14
C THR A 148 1.68 -9.13 -19.75
N ARG A 149 0.56 -8.59 -19.24
CA ARG A 149 0.45 -8.02 -17.91
C ARG A 149 -0.81 -8.50 -17.21
N ASN A 150 -0.75 -8.56 -15.89
CA ASN A 150 -1.88 -8.89 -15.05
C ASN A 150 -3.04 -7.92 -15.33
N PRO A 151 -4.24 -8.42 -15.69
CA PRO A 151 -5.39 -7.57 -15.99
C PRO A 151 -5.83 -6.71 -14.80
N LEU A 152 -5.50 -7.10 -13.57
CA LEU A 152 -5.82 -6.34 -12.36
C LEU A 152 -4.92 -5.09 -12.19
N LEU A 153 -3.84 -4.95 -12.96
CA LEU A 153 -2.98 -3.77 -12.90
C LEU A 153 -3.72 -2.48 -13.26
N ALA A 154 -4.71 -2.56 -14.14
CA ALA A 154 -5.58 -1.42 -14.45
C ALA A 154 -6.37 -0.95 -13.22
N LYS A 155 -6.86 -1.89 -12.40
CA LYS A 155 -7.56 -1.58 -11.14
C LYS A 155 -6.64 -0.96 -10.11
N VAL A 156 -5.41 -1.46 -9.98
CA VAL A 156 -4.40 -0.82 -9.10
C VAL A 156 -4.13 0.62 -9.54
N THR A 157 -4.00 0.86 -10.85
CA THR A 157 -3.79 2.19 -11.41
C THR A 157 -4.95 3.13 -11.11
N GLU A 158 -6.19 2.66 -11.24
CA GLU A 158 -7.39 3.42 -10.85
C GLU A 158 -7.38 3.77 -9.37
N LEU A 159 -7.08 2.82 -8.48
CA LEU A 159 -7.00 3.06 -7.04
C LEU A 159 -5.91 4.07 -6.68
N VAL A 160 -4.73 3.98 -7.30
CA VAL A 160 -3.65 4.95 -7.10
C VAL A 160 -4.08 6.37 -7.47
N ASN A 161 -4.76 6.53 -8.62
CA ASN A 161 -5.06 7.84 -9.17
C ASN A 161 -6.36 8.47 -8.65
N ALA A 162 -7.37 7.66 -8.32
CA ALA A 162 -8.69 8.13 -7.90
C ALA A 162 -9.05 7.74 -6.46
N GLY A 163 -8.50 6.65 -5.94
CA GLY A 163 -8.86 6.09 -4.63
C GLY A 163 -8.55 7.02 -3.46
N LEU A 164 -7.45 7.77 -3.54
CA LEU A 164 -6.98 8.64 -2.46
C LEU A 164 -8.03 9.69 -2.03
N SER A 165 -8.79 10.22 -2.98
CA SER A 165 -9.87 11.19 -2.73
C SER A 165 -11.02 10.62 -1.89
N TYR A 166 -11.13 9.29 -1.85
CA TYR A 166 -12.16 8.53 -1.16
C TYR A 166 -11.60 7.73 0.02
N GLY A 167 -10.36 7.99 0.47
CA GLY A 167 -9.72 7.28 1.57
C GLY A 167 -9.35 5.83 1.26
N ILE A 168 -9.02 5.57 0.00
CA ILE A 168 -8.43 4.29 -0.43
C ILE A 168 -7.01 4.56 -0.89
N HIS A 169 -6.07 4.05 -0.11
CA HIS A 169 -4.65 4.24 -0.26
C HIS A 169 -4.00 3.02 -0.89
N VAL A 170 -2.96 3.25 -1.69
CA VAL A 170 -2.15 2.18 -2.27
C VAL A 170 -0.72 2.31 -1.77
N VAL A 171 -0.21 1.22 -1.19
CA VAL A 171 1.17 1.09 -0.74
C VAL A 171 1.79 -0.08 -1.48
N ILE A 172 2.83 0.17 -2.26
CA ILE A 172 3.50 -0.87 -3.05
C ILE A 172 4.94 -1.04 -2.62
N THR A 173 5.48 -2.23 -2.82
CA THR A 173 6.93 -2.42 -2.89
C THR A 173 7.34 -2.83 -4.30
N THR A 174 8.55 -2.47 -4.70
CA THR A 174 9.12 -2.83 -6.01
C THR A 174 10.64 -2.97 -5.88
N PRO A 175 11.34 -3.83 -6.64
CA PRO A 175 12.79 -3.87 -6.59
C PRO A 175 13.42 -2.60 -7.20
N ASN A 176 12.81 -2.06 -8.26
CA ASN A 176 13.28 -0.84 -8.93
C ASN A 176 12.08 0.11 -9.19
N TRP A 177 12.29 1.42 -9.01
CA TRP A 177 11.30 2.45 -9.29
C TRP A 177 10.89 2.51 -10.78
N LEU A 178 11.82 2.22 -11.69
CA LEU A 178 11.59 2.23 -13.12
C LEU A 178 10.55 1.19 -13.57
N GLU A 179 10.37 0.11 -12.79
CA GLU A 179 9.37 -0.92 -13.08
C GLU A 179 7.94 -0.47 -12.77
N VAL A 180 7.77 0.61 -12.01
CA VAL A 180 6.46 1.20 -11.75
C VAL A 180 5.91 1.80 -13.06
N PRO A 181 4.73 1.36 -13.54
CA PRO A 181 4.06 1.94 -14.70
C PRO A 181 3.93 3.46 -14.61
N LEU A 182 4.22 4.15 -15.72
CA LEU A 182 4.18 5.62 -15.79
C LEU A 182 2.86 6.20 -15.28
N ALA A 183 1.73 5.55 -15.60
CA ALA A 183 0.39 5.98 -15.19
C ALA A 183 0.14 5.96 -13.67
N MET A 184 1.02 5.35 -12.87
CA MET A 184 0.91 5.32 -11.40
C MET A 184 1.95 6.20 -10.69
N ARG A 185 2.99 6.66 -11.40
CA ARG A 185 4.15 7.32 -10.77
C ARG A 185 3.80 8.63 -10.07
N ASP A 186 2.88 9.39 -10.66
CA ASP A 186 2.45 10.68 -10.11
C ASP A 186 1.53 10.49 -8.90
N GLY A 187 0.74 9.41 -8.87
CA GLY A 187 -0.14 9.09 -7.74
C GLY A 187 0.59 8.49 -6.54
N LEU A 188 1.81 7.95 -6.70
CA LEU A 188 2.65 7.42 -5.62
C LEU A 188 3.53 8.54 -5.03
N GLY A 189 2.90 9.41 -4.25
CA GLY A 189 3.51 10.66 -3.77
C GLY A 189 4.65 10.48 -2.76
N LEU A 190 4.58 9.48 -1.87
CA LEU A 190 5.64 9.20 -0.90
C LEU A 190 6.56 8.08 -1.41
N ARG A 191 7.88 8.33 -1.38
CA ARG A 191 8.89 7.34 -1.79
C ARG A 191 9.82 7.02 -0.64
N LEU A 192 9.86 5.75 -0.25
CA LEU A 192 10.80 5.22 0.72
C LEU A 192 11.84 4.36 -0.02
N GLU A 193 13.02 4.93 -0.21
CA GLU A 193 14.15 4.23 -0.81
C GLU A 193 14.91 3.46 0.27
N LEU A 194 15.01 2.15 0.08
CA LEU A 194 15.88 1.26 0.83
C LEU A 194 17.15 0.99 0.02
N ARG A 195 18.14 0.36 0.64
CA ARG A 195 19.40 0.02 0.00
C ARG A 195 19.21 -0.65 -1.37
N LEU A 196 19.75 -0.01 -2.41
CA LEU A 196 19.80 -0.53 -3.78
C LEU A 196 21.13 -1.28 -4.02
N HIS A 197 21.18 -2.04 -5.13
CA HIS A 197 22.41 -2.74 -5.53
C HIS A 197 23.38 -1.78 -6.24
N ASP A 198 22.86 -0.95 -7.14
CA ASP A 198 23.53 0.21 -7.73
C ASP A 198 22.88 1.50 -7.20
N ALA A 199 23.67 2.54 -6.98
CA ALA A 199 23.19 3.85 -6.53
C ALA A 199 22.58 4.70 -7.68
N HIS A 200 22.72 4.24 -8.93
CA HIS A 200 22.13 4.90 -10.11
C HIS A 200 20.75 4.34 -10.51
N ASP A 201 20.29 3.27 -9.85
CA ASP A 201 18.99 2.61 -10.06
C ASP A 201 17.86 3.25 -9.24
#